data_AF-A0A957XTT7-F1
#
_entry.id   AF-A0A957XTT7-F1
#
_cell.length_a   1.000
_cell.length_b   1.000
_cell.length_c   1.000
_cell.angle_alpha   90.00
_cell.angle_beta   90.00
_cell.angle_gamma   90.00
#
_symmetry.space_group_name_H-M   'P 1'
#
loop_
_entity.id
_entity.type
_entity.pdbx_description
1 polymer ?
#
loop_
_entity_poly.entity_id
_entity_poly.type
_entity_poly.pdbx_seq_one_letter_code
_entity_poly.pdbx_strand_id
1 'polypeptide(L)'
;MKTLCLLTVCLLLCSACGHRDDPKIWAADVVKIESIFPALEEKGVRVFRNNDWCKAFEYTKGSYTNEFDDNCIYLLNAKPRPFDPAATQSFLEVSEVLQATDIGITITKAKYNSSGELIFGEFDFGSGFSRRYYVYSPGYTLPTDIPDELVHTPINLDWYHIWMDWN
;
A
#
# COMPACT_ATOMS: atom_id res chain seq x y z
N MET A 1 52.45 -2.78 24.31
CA MET A 1 51.99 -2.52 22.93
C MET A 1 50.47 -2.44 23.00
N LYS A 2 49.82 -1.28 23.15
CA LYS A 2 49.58 -0.17 22.21
C LYS A 2 48.97 -0.59 20.85
N THR A 3 47.71 -0.15 20.70
CA THR A 3 47.03 0.37 19.49
C THR A 3 46.02 -0.54 18.77
N LEU A 4 44.75 -0.38 19.17
CA LEU A 4 43.56 -0.03 18.37
C LEU A 4 43.70 -0.07 16.83
N CYS A 5 42.77 -0.74 16.15
CA CYS A 5 41.99 -0.08 15.09
C CYS A 5 40.68 -0.84 14.83
N LEU A 6 39.59 -0.30 15.40
CA LEU A 6 38.24 -0.51 14.90
C LEU A 6 38.20 -0.05 13.44
N LEU A 7 37.89 -0.96 12.52
CA LEU A 7 37.44 -0.61 11.17
C LEU A 7 35.92 -0.67 11.13
N THR A 8 35.36 0.41 11.65
CA THR A 8 34.17 1.17 11.20
C THR A 8 33.67 0.71 9.82
N VAL A 9 32.49 0.09 9.78
CA VAL A 9 31.23 0.72 9.30
C VAL A 9 31.42 1.48 7.98
N CYS A 10 31.07 0.87 6.83
CA CYS A 10 30.60 1.59 5.63
C CYS A 10 30.25 0.69 4.41
N LEU A 11 29.49 -0.41 4.55
CA LEU A 11 29.18 -1.25 3.38
C LEU A 11 27.79 -1.92 3.35
N LEU A 12 26.79 -1.39 4.07
CA LEU A 12 25.45 -1.99 4.12
C LEU A 12 24.28 -1.03 3.82
N LEU A 13 24.52 0.09 3.11
CA LEU A 13 23.47 1.10 2.86
C LEU A 13 23.14 1.37 1.38
N CYS A 14 23.57 0.53 0.43
CA CYS A 14 23.26 0.78 -1.00
C CYS A 14 22.52 -0.35 -1.74
N SER A 15 22.06 -1.41 -1.09
CA SER A 15 21.38 -2.53 -1.78
C SER A 15 19.85 -2.57 -1.60
N ALA A 16 19.27 -1.67 -0.79
CA ALA A 16 17.85 -1.74 -0.44
C ALA A 16 16.90 -1.07 -1.46
N CYS A 17 17.41 -0.35 -2.46
CA CYS A 17 16.55 0.37 -3.42
C CYS A 17 16.21 -0.38 -4.72
N GLY A 18 16.75 -1.58 -4.95
CA GLY A 18 16.62 -2.27 -6.25
C GLY A 18 16.14 -3.72 -6.21
N HIS A 19 15.57 -4.19 -5.08
CA HIS A 19 15.29 -5.62 -4.89
C HIS A 19 13.82 -6.03 -5.01
N ARG A 20 12.88 -5.12 -5.25
CA ARG A 20 11.44 -5.48 -5.31
C ARG A 20 10.89 -5.65 -6.72
N ASP A 21 11.75 -5.75 -7.73
CA ASP A 21 11.35 -5.96 -9.13
C ASP A 21 11.65 -7.40 -9.60
N ASP A 22 11.52 -8.39 -8.71
CA ASP A 22 11.65 -9.83 -9.00
C ASP A 22 10.27 -10.52 -8.85
N PRO A 23 9.77 -11.24 -9.87
CA PRO A 23 8.51 -11.99 -9.79
C PRO A 23 8.38 -12.93 -8.59
N LYS A 24 9.48 -13.51 -8.09
CA LYS A 24 9.45 -14.38 -6.90
C LYS A 24 9.15 -13.58 -5.63
N ILE A 25 9.62 -12.34 -5.56
CA ILE A 25 9.36 -11.45 -4.44
C ILE A 25 7.90 -11.00 -4.49
N TRP A 26 7.38 -10.68 -5.68
CA TRP A 26 5.96 -10.35 -5.85
C TRP A 26 5.04 -11.48 -5.38
N ALA A 27 5.34 -12.73 -5.74
CA ALA A 27 4.56 -13.88 -5.28
C ALA A 27 4.58 -14.04 -3.75
N ALA A 28 5.72 -13.80 -3.10
CA ALA A 28 5.82 -13.85 -1.64
C ALA A 28 5.10 -12.66 -0.96
N ASP A 29 5.17 -11.48 -1.57
CA ASP A 29 4.54 -10.28 -1.06
C ASP A 29 3.01 -10.39 -1.12
N VAL A 30 2.43 -10.87 -2.22
CA VAL A 30 0.96 -11.01 -2.30
C VAL A 30 0.41 -11.97 -1.25
N VAL A 31 1.13 -13.03 -0.87
CA VAL A 31 0.73 -13.91 0.24
C VAL A 31 0.67 -13.16 1.58
N LYS A 32 1.63 -12.26 1.83
CA LYS A 32 1.60 -11.41 3.03
C LYS A 32 0.45 -10.41 2.98
N ILE A 33 0.14 -9.87 1.81
CA ILE A 33 -0.99 -8.95 1.63
C ILE A 33 -2.33 -9.69 1.80
N GLU A 34 -2.48 -10.89 1.28
CA GLU A 34 -3.69 -11.70 1.48
C GLU A 34 -3.94 -11.99 2.96
N SER A 35 -2.88 -12.15 3.76
CA SER A 35 -3.00 -12.40 5.20
C SER A 35 -3.70 -11.27 5.98
N ILE A 36 -3.74 -10.06 5.42
CA ILE A 36 -4.38 -8.89 6.06
C ILE A 36 -5.82 -8.67 5.58
N PHE A 37 -6.31 -9.40 4.58
CA PHE A 37 -7.67 -9.25 4.06
C PHE A 37 -8.74 -9.33 5.15
N PRO A 38 -8.72 -10.30 6.08
CA PRO A 38 -9.76 -10.39 7.11
C PRO A 38 -9.89 -9.12 7.96
N ALA A 39 -8.76 -8.48 8.30
CA ALA A 39 -8.77 -7.24 9.09
C ALA A 39 -9.31 -6.04 8.29
N LEU A 40 -9.00 -5.98 6.98
CA LEU A 40 -9.53 -4.95 6.09
C LEU A 40 -11.03 -5.13 5.88
N GLU A 41 -11.49 -6.36 5.68
CA GLU A 41 -12.90 -6.75 5.51
C GLU A 41 -13.72 -6.48 6.79
N GLU A 42 -13.22 -6.88 7.96
CA GLU A 42 -13.88 -6.65 9.26
C GLU A 42 -14.19 -5.16 9.48
N LYS A 43 -13.23 -4.29 9.16
CA LYS A 43 -13.39 -2.83 9.31
C LYS A 43 -14.05 -2.18 8.09
N GLY A 44 -14.11 -2.88 6.96
CA GLY A 44 -14.51 -2.39 5.64
C GLY A 44 -13.71 -1.17 5.21
N VAL A 45 -12.37 -1.28 5.25
CA VAL A 45 -11.43 -0.21 4.88
C VAL A 45 -11.48 0.02 3.38
N ARG A 46 -12.08 1.11 2.92
CA ARG A 46 -12.12 1.47 1.49
C ARG A 46 -10.90 2.25 1.05
N VAL A 47 -10.40 3.13 1.92
CA VAL A 47 -9.20 3.93 1.68
C VAL A 47 -8.37 3.97 2.94
N PHE A 48 -7.08 3.72 2.82
CA PHE A 48 -6.09 4.00 3.83
C PHE A 48 -4.95 4.77 3.18
N ARG A 49 -4.47 5.82 3.86
CA ARG A 49 -3.28 6.55 3.47
C ARG A 49 -2.53 6.97 4.72
N ASN A 50 -1.23 6.70 4.74
CA ASN A 50 -0.35 7.04 5.86
C ASN A 50 1.00 7.53 5.34
N ASN A 51 1.04 8.80 4.97
CA ASN A 51 2.25 9.51 4.59
C ASN A 51 2.55 10.56 5.66
N ASP A 52 3.81 11.00 5.77
CA ASP A 52 4.24 11.96 6.79
C ASP A 52 3.43 13.27 6.80
N TRP A 53 2.95 13.69 5.63
CA TRP A 53 2.19 14.93 5.44
C TRP A 53 0.68 14.71 5.29
N CYS A 54 0.20 13.49 5.07
CA CYS A 54 -1.22 13.21 4.85
C CYS A 54 -1.62 11.83 5.37
N LYS A 55 -2.66 11.83 6.20
CA LYS A 55 -3.36 10.66 6.69
C LYS A 55 -4.82 10.77 6.26
N ALA A 56 -5.28 9.80 5.49
CA ALA A 56 -6.66 9.75 5.03
C ALA A 56 -7.21 8.33 5.23
N PHE A 57 -8.46 8.23 5.67
CA PHE A 57 -9.05 6.95 6.07
C PHE A 57 -10.55 6.92 5.80
N GLU A 58 -10.97 6.06 4.89
CA GLU A 58 -12.38 5.79 4.62
C GLU A 58 -12.68 4.34 4.98
N TYR A 59 -13.64 4.16 5.89
CA TYR A 59 -14.07 2.84 6.34
C TYR A 59 -15.58 2.85 6.65
N THR A 60 -16.10 1.76 7.20
CA THR A 60 -17.54 1.58 7.48
C THR A 60 -18.18 2.72 8.28
N LYS A 61 -17.45 3.38 9.18
CA LYS A 61 -17.99 4.45 10.04
C LYS A 61 -17.81 5.87 9.49
N GLY A 62 -17.17 6.05 8.34
CA GLY A 62 -17.03 7.35 7.68
C GLY A 62 -15.68 7.57 7.01
N SER A 63 -15.48 8.82 6.57
CA SER A 63 -14.28 9.30 5.90
C SER A 63 -13.59 10.36 6.74
N TYR A 64 -12.27 10.24 6.90
CA TYR A 64 -11.47 11.02 7.83
C TYR A 64 -10.15 11.47 7.22
N THR A 65 -9.68 12.65 7.61
CA THR A 65 -8.38 13.18 7.20
C THR A 65 -7.75 14.06 8.28
N ASN A 66 -6.42 14.20 8.26
CA ASN A 66 -5.72 15.25 9.00
C ASN A 66 -5.45 16.52 8.15
N GLU A 67 -5.61 16.43 6.83
CA GLU A 67 -5.35 17.51 5.87
C GLU A 67 -6.45 17.54 4.79
N PHE A 68 -6.95 18.73 4.47
CA PHE A 68 -8.12 18.93 3.59
C PHE A 68 -7.76 19.37 2.18
N ASP A 69 -6.48 19.47 1.85
CA ASP A 69 -6.07 19.73 0.47
C ASP A 69 -6.43 18.57 -0.47
N ASP A 70 -6.62 18.92 -1.75
CA ASP A 70 -7.01 17.96 -2.80
C ASP A 70 -5.98 16.84 -2.97
N ASN A 71 -4.69 17.12 -2.75
CA ASN A 71 -3.64 16.11 -2.88
C ASN A 71 -3.71 15.06 -1.77
N CYS A 72 -4.29 15.37 -0.62
CA CYS A 72 -4.50 14.43 0.47
C CYS A 72 -5.78 13.61 0.27
N ILE A 73 -6.89 14.28 -0.07
CA ILE A 73 -8.23 13.71 -0.02
C ILE A 73 -8.77 13.15 -1.35
N TYR A 74 -8.04 13.30 -2.48
CA TYR A 74 -8.51 12.85 -3.80
C TYR A 74 -8.92 11.37 -3.90
N LEU A 75 -8.46 10.53 -2.97
CA LEU A 75 -8.78 9.10 -2.91
C LEU A 75 -10.12 8.81 -2.23
N LEU A 76 -10.64 9.75 -1.43
CA LEU A 76 -11.83 9.58 -0.62
C LEU A 76 -13.08 9.81 -1.47
N ASN A 77 -14.08 8.93 -1.34
CA ASN A 77 -15.35 9.05 -2.05
C ASN A 77 -16.35 9.93 -1.28
N ALA A 78 -16.24 9.92 0.05
CA ALA A 78 -17.08 10.72 0.92
C ALA A 78 -16.31 11.94 1.46
N LYS A 79 -17.03 13.05 1.66
CA LYS A 79 -16.48 14.26 2.29
C LYS A 79 -15.88 13.90 3.65
N PRO A 80 -14.56 14.12 3.86
CA PRO A 80 -13.92 13.73 5.10
C PRO A 80 -14.22 14.72 6.23
N ARG A 81 -13.99 14.25 7.46
CA ARG A 81 -13.96 15.06 8.67
C ARG A 81 -12.63 14.86 9.41
N PRO A 82 -12.28 15.73 10.39
CA PRO A 82 -11.10 15.49 11.21
C PRO A 82 -11.21 14.16 11.96
N PHE A 83 -10.08 13.51 12.21
CA PHE A 83 -10.03 12.31 13.05
C PHE A 83 -10.62 12.57 14.43
N ASP A 84 -11.60 11.75 14.82
CA ASP A 84 -12.06 11.62 16.19
C ASP A 84 -11.27 10.50 16.92
N PRO A 85 -11.42 10.33 18.25
CA PRO A 85 -10.69 9.28 18.97
C PRO A 85 -10.95 7.86 18.45
N ALA A 86 -12.18 7.54 18.03
CA ALA A 86 -12.54 6.21 17.56
C ALA A 86 -11.95 5.93 16.16
N ALA A 87 -11.97 6.93 15.28
CA ALA A 87 -11.35 6.87 13.96
C ALA A 87 -9.82 6.80 14.07
N THR A 88 -9.22 7.55 15.00
CA THR A 88 -7.78 7.47 15.30
C THR A 88 -7.39 6.06 15.71
N GLN A 89 -8.12 5.47 16.66
CA GLN A 89 -7.86 4.10 17.10
C GLN A 89 -7.99 3.09 15.95
N SER A 90 -9.07 3.19 15.16
CA SER A 90 -9.29 2.30 14.02
C SER A 90 -8.20 2.45 12.95
N PHE A 91 -7.72 3.67 12.72
CA PHE A 91 -6.61 3.94 11.80
C PHE A 91 -5.30 3.32 12.28
N LEU A 92 -4.98 3.44 13.58
CA LEU A 92 -3.78 2.86 14.16
C LEU A 92 -3.79 1.32 14.06
N GLU A 93 -4.91 0.69 14.37
CA GLU A 93 -5.07 -0.77 14.24
C GLU A 93 -4.85 -1.25 12.79
N VAL A 94 -5.42 -0.54 11.80
CA VAL A 94 -5.19 -0.85 10.38
C VAL A 94 -3.74 -0.60 9.99
N SER A 95 -3.13 0.48 10.49
CA SER A 95 -1.73 0.79 10.25
C SER A 95 -0.80 -0.31 10.79
N GLU A 96 -1.08 -0.84 11.98
CA GLU A 96 -0.29 -1.93 12.58
C GLU A 96 -0.38 -3.20 11.74
N VAL A 97 -1.58 -3.56 11.29
CA VAL A 97 -1.81 -4.71 10.40
C VAL A 97 -1.05 -4.56 9.08
N LEU A 98 -1.12 -3.38 8.46
CA LEU A 98 -0.40 -3.10 7.21
C LEU A 98 1.12 -3.13 7.41
N GLN A 99 1.62 -2.58 8.52
CA GLN A 99 3.06 -2.57 8.84
C GLN A 99 3.59 -3.99 9.10
N ALA A 100 2.80 -4.89 9.67
CA ALA A 100 3.19 -6.27 9.92
C ALA A 100 3.51 -7.07 8.65
N THR A 101 3.15 -6.57 7.45
CA THR A 101 3.54 -7.18 6.18
C THR A 101 5.02 -6.96 5.83
N ASP A 102 5.68 -5.97 6.45
CA ASP A 102 7.00 -5.44 6.08
C ASP A 102 7.08 -4.93 4.62
N ILE A 103 5.94 -4.75 3.95
CA ILE A 103 5.89 -4.27 2.55
C ILE A 103 6.01 -2.75 2.49
N GLY A 104 5.69 -2.03 3.57
CA GLY A 104 5.70 -0.57 3.56
C GLY A 104 4.53 0.01 2.76
N ILE A 105 3.36 -0.62 2.86
CA ILE A 105 2.14 -0.14 2.20
C ILE A 105 1.75 1.20 2.81
N THR A 106 1.74 2.24 2.01
CA THR A 106 1.39 3.61 2.43
C THR A 106 -0.01 4.01 1.99
N ILE A 107 -0.51 3.44 0.89
CA ILE A 107 -1.87 3.67 0.39
C ILE A 107 -2.55 2.33 0.11
N THR A 108 -3.83 2.24 0.47
CA THR A 108 -4.71 1.14 0.08
C THR A 108 -6.01 1.69 -0.46
N LYS A 109 -6.51 1.12 -1.56
CA LYS A 109 -7.87 1.33 -2.06
C LYS A 109 -8.53 -0.02 -2.23
N ALA A 110 -9.73 -0.18 -1.68
CA ALA A 110 -10.41 -1.46 -1.68
C ALA A 110 -11.89 -1.32 -2.03
N LYS A 111 -12.42 -2.35 -2.69
CA LYS A 111 -13.86 -2.52 -2.95
C LYS A 111 -14.29 -3.88 -2.44
N TYR A 112 -15.51 -3.92 -1.93
CA TYR A 112 -16.10 -5.10 -1.32
C TYR A 112 -17.42 -5.44 -2.02
N ASN A 113 -17.76 -6.72 -2.05
CA ASN A 113 -19.09 -7.16 -2.47
C ASN A 113 -20.14 -6.95 -1.36
N SER A 114 -21.39 -7.33 -1.61
CA SER A 114 -22.48 -7.23 -0.63
C SER A 114 -22.31 -8.11 0.61
N SER A 115 -21.48 -9.15 0.53
CA SER A 115 -21.16 -10.04 1.66
C SER A 115 -20.04 -9.49 2.55
N GLY A 116 -19.38 -8.40 2.13
CA GLY A 116 -18.23 -7.82 2.83
C GLY A 116 -16.88 -8.39 2.40
N GLU A 117 -16.84 -9.26 1.39
CA GLU A 117 -15.61 -9.86 0.88
C GLU A 117 -14.90 -8.89 -0.06
N LEU A 118 -13.56 -8.82 0.03
CA LEU A 118 -12.73 -8.01 -0.85
C LEU A 118 -12.82 -8.55 -2.29
N ILE A 119 -13.15 -7.68 -3.24
CA ILE A 119 -13.22 -8.02 -4.68
C ILE A 119 -12.24 -7.20 -5.53
N PHE A 120 -11.62 -6.19 -4.92
CA PHE A 120 -10.58 -5.38 -5.54
C PHE A 120 -9.75 -4.73 -4.45
N GLY A 121 -8.43 -4.75 -4.58
CA GLY A 121 -7.49 -4.08 -3.69
C GLY A 121 -6.30 -3.53 -4.45
N GLU A 122 -5.97 -2.27 -4.26
CA GLU A 122 -4.76 -1.63 -4.78
C GLU A 122 -3.90 -1.21 -3.59
N PHE A 123 -2.65 -1.69 -3.54
CA PHE A 123 -1.73 -1.50 -2.42
C PHE A 123 -0.46 -0.80 -2.92
N ASP A 124 -0.34 0.49 -2.61
CA ASP A 124 0.82 1.32 -2.97
C ASP A 124 1.93 1.14 -1.94
N PHE A 125 3.10 0.76 -2.41
CA PHE A 125 4.34 0.65 -1.63
C PHE A 125 5.49 1.41 -2.29
N GLY A 126 5.17 2.31 -3.22
CA GLY A 126 6.14 3.16 -3.90
C GLY A 126 6.82 4.14 -2.95
N SER A 127 7.98 4.64 -3.38
CA SER A 127 8.71 5.71 -2.68
C SER A 127 9.10 6.81 -3.68
N GLY A 128 9.05 8.06 -3.22
CA GLY A 128 9.46 9.23 -3.99
C GLY A 128 8.64 9.40 -5.28
N PHE A 129 9.33 9.31 -6.42
CA PHE A 129 8.75 9.48 -7.76
C PHE A 129 8.35 8.15 -8.42
N SER A 130 8.58 7.00 -7.78
CA SER A 130 8.16 5.70 -8.34
C SER A 130 6.80 5.29 -7.77
N ARG A 131 5.88 4.89 -8.65
CA ARG A 131 4.60 4.33 -8.23
C ARG A 131 4.62 2.83 -8.44
N ARG A 132 4.44 2.09 -7.36
CA ARG A 132 4.48 0.62 -7.35
C ARG A 132 3.26 0.11 -6.62
N TYR A 133 2.46 -0.70 -7.32
CA TYR A 133 1.22 -1.23 -6.79
C TYR A 133 1.19 -2.74 -6.90
N TYR A 134 0.73 -3.39 -5.85
CA TYR A 134 0.10 -4.71 -5.99
C TYR A 134 -1.39 -4.51 -6.16
N VAL A 135 -1.97 -5.14 -7.18
CA VAL A 135 -3.40 -5.08 -7.43
C VAL A 135 -4.01 -6.47 -7.38
N TYR A 136 -4.93 -6.64 -6.44
CA TYR A 136 -5.84 -7.76 -6.34
C TYR A 136 -7.10 -7.46 -7.14
N SER A 137 -7.42 -8.32 -8.09
CA SER A 137 -8.64 -8.28 -8.89
C SER A 137 -8.89 -9.68 -9.44
N PRO A 138 -9.65 -10.53 -8.75
CA PRO A 138 -9.89 -11.92 -9.18
C PRO A 138 -10.40 -12.02 -10.61
N GLY A 139 -9.78 -12.89 -11.42
CA GLY A 139 -10.16 -13.10 -12.81
C GLY A 139 -10.00 -11.87 -13.71
N TYR A 140 -9.11 -10.94 -13.36
CA TYR A 140 -8.84 -9.76 -14.17
C TYR A 140 -8.37 -10.12 -15.59
N THR A 141 -8.57 -9.18 -16.50
CA THR A 141 -7.89 -9.15 -17.79
C THR A 141 -7.07 -7.86 -17.83
N LEU A 142 -5.76 -7.95 -18.10
CA LEU A 142 -4.94 -6.75 -18.22
C LEU A 142 -5.45 -5.89 -19.38
N PRO A 143 -5.54 -4.56 -19.20
CA PRO A 143 -5.78 -3.67 -20.32
C PRO A 143 -4.65 -3.85 -21.35
N THR A 144 -5.01 -3.92 -22.62
CA THR A 144 -4.04 -3.96 -23.73
C THR A 144 -3.57 -2.56 -24.13
N ASP A 145 -4.39 -1.53 -23.88
CA ASP A 145 -4.06 -0.11 -24.04
C ASP A 145 -3.75 0.46 -22.66
N ILE A 146 -2.47 0.44 -22.32
CA ILE A 146 -1.96 1.08 -21.11
C ILE A 146 -1.08 2.24 -21.57
N PRO A 147 -1.16 3.45 -20.96
CA PRO A 147 -0.22 4.53 -21.26
C PRO A 147 1.22 4.00 -21.21
N ASP A 148 2.08 4.45 -22.14
CA ASP A 148 3.44 3.92 -22.36
C ASP A 148 4.34 3.84 -21.10
N GLU A 149 3.95 4.51 -20.02
CA GLU A 149 4.66 4.63 -18.75
C GLU A 149 4.21 3.65 -17.65
N LEU A 150 3.08 2.94 -17.83
CA LEU A 150 2.55 1.99 -16.84
C LEU A 150 2.75 0.55 -17.30
N VAL A 151 3.65 -0.18 -16.63
CA VAL A 151 3.85 -1.61 -16.90
C VAL A 151 2.98 -2.43 -15.96
N HIS A 152 2.08 -3.23 -16.52
CA HIS A 152 1.26 -4.18 -15.77
C HIS A 152 1.81 -5.59 -15.98
N THR A 153 2.19 -6.25 -14.89
CA THR A 153 2.79 -7.59 -14.94
C THR A 153 1.96 -8.58 -14.13
N PRO A 154 1.42 -9.65 -14.75
CA PRO A 154 0.73 -10.71 -14.04
C PRO A 154 1.62 -11.36 -12.97
N ILE A 155 1.05 -11.62 -11.80
CA ILE A 155 1.67 -12.44 -10.75
C ILE A 155 1.01 -13.82 -10.76
N ASN A 156 -0.32 -13.86 -10.73
CA ASN A 156 -1.15 -15.07 -10.84
C ASN A 156 -2.54 -14.72 -11.42
N LEU A 157 -3.55 -15.59 -11.24
CA LEU A 157 -4.89 -15.39 -11.79
C LEU A 157 -5.66 -14.22 -11.15
N ASP A 158 -5.28 -13.79 -9.95
CA ASP A 158 -6.00 -12.80 -9.16
C ASP A 158 -5.17 -11.54 -8.88
N TRP A 159 -3.86 -11.60 -9.14
CA TRP A 159 -2.91 -10.55 -8.80
C TRP A 159 -2.06 -10.11 -9.99
N TYR A 160 -1.82 -8.80 -10.05
CA TYR A 160 -0.82 -8.22 -10.92
C TYR A 160 -0.07 -7.08 -10.22
N HIS A 161 1.14 -6.82 -10.68
CA HIS A 161 1.97 -5.70 -10.27
C HIS A 161 1.84 -4.57 -11.28
N ILE A 162 1.73 -3.33 -10.81
CA ILE A 162 1.83 -2.12 -11.64
C ILE A 162 3.10 -1.39 -11.26
N TRP A 163 3.89 -1.01 -12.26
CA TRP A 163 5.09 -0.21 -12.11
C TRP A 163 5.05 1.02 -13.03
N MET A 164 5.42 2.17 -12.49
CA MET A 164 5.60 3.42 -13.22
C MET A 164 6.94 4.04 -12.85
N ASP A 165 7.77 4.34 -13.84
CA ASP A 165 8.97 5.17 -13.70
C ASP A 165 8.75 6.50 -14.41
N TRP A 166 9.02 7.60 -13.72
CA TRP A 166 8.87 8.96 -14.24
C TRP A 166 10.19 9.50 -14.83
N ASN A 167 11.08 8.60 -15.29
CA ASN A 167 12.38 8.94 -15.88
C ASN A 167 12.40 8.79 -17.40
#